data_AF-A0A7D5QGI0-F1
#
_entry.id   AF-A0A7D5QGI0-F1
#
_cell.length_a   1.000
_cell.length_b   1.000
_cell.length_c   1.000
_cell.angle_alpha   90.00
_cell.angle_beta   90.00
_cell.angle_gamma   90.00
#
_symmetry.space_group_name_H-M   'P 1'
#
loop_
_entity.id
_entity.type
_entity.pdbx_description
1 polymer ?
#
loop_
_entity_poly.entity_id
_entity_poly.type
_entity_poly.pdbx_seq_one_letter_code
_entity_poly.pdbx_strand_id
1 'polypeptide(L)'
;MDADDLTRTDRAILDVLQEGRGGDEPWGIATKGRLVDETGFSRNSVYNRLEILEVAGFVEVIHEGTREFKFVEDPREADNV
;
A
#
# COMPACT_ATOMS: atom_id res chain seq x y z
N MET A 1 2.91 14.24 0.55
CA MET A 1 2.08 13.60 -0.49
C MET A 1 0.69 13.56 0.10
N ASP A 2 -0.31 13.95 -0.65
CA ASP A 2 -1.67 14.11 -0.16
C ASP A 2 -2.60 13.20 -0.97
N ALA A 3 -3.84 13.00 -0.51
CA ALA A 3 -4.78 12.09 -1.17
C ALA A 3 -4.96 12.37 -2.68
N ASP A 4 -4.87 13.63 -3.07
CA ASP A 4 -5.01 14.08 -4.46
C ASP A 4 -3.80 13.71 -5.34
N ASP A 5 -2.60 13.58 -4.76
CA ASP A 5 -1.37 13.20 -5.47
C ASP A 5 -1.28 11.69 -5.72
N LEU A 6 -2.15 10.89 -5.09
CA LEU A 6 -2.20 9.44 -5.28
C LEU A 6 -2.65 9.07 -6.69
N THR A 7 -1.77 8.38 -7.41
CA THR A 7 -2.08 7.81 -8.72
C THR A 7 -3.03 6.61 -8.58
N ARG A 8 -3.58 6.16 -9.71
CA ARG A 8 -4.41 4.95 -9.75
C ARG A 8 -3.71 3.72 -9.15
N THR A 9 -2.39 3.61 -9.34
CA THR A 9 -1.59 2.50 -8.81
C THR A 9 -1.44 2.60 -7.29
N ASP A 10 -1.22 3.79 -6.74
CA ASP A 10 -1.14 3.98 -5.29
C ASP A 10 -2.44 3.60 -4.60
N ARG A 11 -3.55 4.09 -5.17
CA ARG A 11 -4.90 3.80 -4.66
C ARG A 11 -5.16 2.30 -4.64
N ALA A 12 -4.76 1.58 -5.69
CA ALA A 12 -4.90 0.12 -5.75
C ALA A 12 -4.01 -0.60 -4.73
N ILE A 13 -2.76 -0.16 -4.54
CA ILE A 13 -1.86 -0.74 -3.53
C ILE A 13 -2.44 -0.57 -2.13
N LEU A 14 -2.92 0.63 -1.81
CA LEU A 14 -3.53 0.93 -0.52
C LEU A 14 -4.84 0.18 -0.32
N ASP A 15 -5.63 -0.03 -1.38
CA ASP A 15 -6.86 -0.83 -1.34
C ASP A 15 -6.59 -2.29 -0.94
N VAL A 16 -5.60 -2.93 -1.58
CA VAL A 16 -5.17 -4.30 -1.25
C VAL A 16 -4.61 -4.39 0.16
N LEU A 17 -3.89 -3.37 0.61
CA LEU A 17 -3.36 -3.32 1.97
C LEU A 17 -4.48 -3.15 3.02
N GLN A 18 -5.52 -2.39 2.70
CA GLN A 18 -6.70 -2.25 3.55
C GLN A 18 -7.67 -3.43 3.46
N GLU A 19 -7.43 -4.40 2.57
CA GLU A 19 -8.25 -5.59 2.49
C GLU A 19 -8.24 -6.35 3.82
N GLY A 20 -9.44 -6.71 4.31
CA GLY A 20 -9.61 -7.34 5.63
C GLY A 20 -9.66 -6.37 6.80
N ARG A 21 -9.56 -5.05 6.57
CA ARG A 21 -9.75 -4.05 7.62
C ARG A 21 -11.13 -4.18 8.27
N GLY A 22 -11.14 -4.49 9.56
CA GLY A 22 -12.36 -4.72 10.35
C GLY A 22 -12.80 -6.19 10.46
N GLY A 23 -12.01 -7.13 9.91
CA GLY A 23 -12.19 -8.57 10.14
C GLY A 23 -11.46 -9.10 11.37
N ASP A 24 -11.60 -10.40 11.64
CA ASP A 24 -10.92 -11.14 12.71
C ASP A 24 -9.45 -11.49 12.37
N GLU A 25 -9.04 -11.34 11.11
CA GLU A 25 -7.70 -11.68 10.63
C GLU A 25 -6.73 -10.48 10.62
N PRO A 26 -5.41 -10.73 10.71
CA PRO A 26 -4.40 -9.68 10.58
C PRO A 26 -4.46 -9.06 9.17
N TRP A 27 -4.86 -7.79 9.11
CA TRP A 27 -4.93 -6.99 7.89
C TRP A 27 -3.78 -6.00 7.82
N GLY A 28 -3.65 -5.29 6.69
CA GLY A 28 -2.61 -4.26 6.56
C GLY A 28 -1.23 -4.81 6.25
N ILE A 29 -1.08 -6.06 5.82
CA ILE A 29 0.23 -6.62 5.45
C ILE A 29 0.13 -7.29 4.08
N ALA A 30 1.00 -6.90 3.16
CA ALA A 30 1.09 -7.52 1.85
C ALA A 30 2.55 -7.63 1.38
N THR A 31 2.84 -8.73 0.70
CA THR A 31 4.12 -8.89 -0.02
C THR A 31 4.05 -8.17 -1.35
N LYS A 32 5.21 -7.74 -1.86
CA LYS A 32 5.34 -7.23 -3.24
C LYS A 32 4.67 -8.14 -4.28
N GLY A 33 4.82 -9.46 -4.13
CA GLY A 33 4.24 -10.44 -5.04
C GLY A 33 2.72 -10.36 -5.06
N ARG A 34 2.10 -10.35 -3.88
CA ARG A 34 0.65 -10.20 -3.72
C ARG A 34 0.15 -8.90 -4.30
N LEU A 35 0.80 -7.77 -3.99
CA LEU A 35 0.39 -6.47 -4.52
C LEU A 35 0.38 -6.43 -6.05
N VAL A 36 1.36 -7.05 -6.70
CA VAL A 36 1.41 -7.11 -8.17
C VAL A 36 0.30 -7.97 -8.74
N ASP A 37 0.01 -9.10 -8.09
CA ASP A 37 -1.03 -10.04 -8.52
C ASP A 37 -2.43 -9.44 -8.36
N GLU A 38 -2.72 -8.88 -7.19
CA GLU A 38 -4.03 -8.34 -6.82
C GLU A 38 -4.33 -7.02 -7.56
N THR A 39 -3.34 -6.12 -7.65
CA THR A 39 -3.54 -4.84 -8.33
C THR A 39 -3.51 -4.96 -9.86
N GLY A 40 -2.97 -6.07 -10.38
CA GLY A 40 -2.81 -6.31 -11.82
C GLY A 40 -1.82 -5.39 -12.53
N PHE A 41 -1.08 -4.54 -11.79
CA PHE A 41 -0.08 -3.65 -12.37
C PHE A 41 1.27 -4.34 -12.54
N SER A 42 2.06 -3.82 -13.49
CA SER A 42 3.44 -4.28 -13.69
C SER A 42 4.27 -4.15 -12.41
N ARG A 43 5.13 -5.14 -12.15
CA ARG A 43 6.06 -5.16 -11.00
C ARG A 43 6.84 -3.86 -10.83
N ASN A 44 7.26 -3.23 -11.94
CA ASN A 44 8.03 -2.00 -11.91
C ASN A 44 7.18 -0.80 -11.44
N SER A 45 5.92 -0.71 -11.89
CA SER A 45 5.00 0.33 -11.45
C SER A 45 4.69 0.19 -9.97
N VAL A 46 4.36 -1.03 -9.51
CA VAL A 46 4.10 -1.29 -8.09
C VAL A 46 5.33 -0.97 -7.24
N TYR A 47 6.52 -1.37 -7.70
CA TYR A 47 7.79 -1.09 -7.01
C TYR A 47 8.04 0.41 -6.84
N ASN A 48 7.98 1.16 -7.94
CA ASN A 48 8.25 2.60 -7.91
C ASN A 48 7.21 3.35 -7.07
N ARG A 49 5.95 2.88 -7.03
CA ARG A 49 4.92 3.47 -6.17
C ARG A 49 5.11 3.10 -4.70
N LEU A 50 5.48 1.85 -4.40
CA LEU A 50 5.77 1.43 -3.03
C LEU A 50 6.89 2.24 -2.39
N GLU A 51 7.98 2.53 -3.11
CA GLU A 51 9.06 3.38 -2.59
C GLU A 51 8.56 4.80 -2.26
N ILE A 52 7.69 5.36 -3.09
CA ILE A 52 7.09 6.69 -2.84
C ILE A 52 6.17 6.65 -1.63
N LEU A 53 5.31 5.63 -1.53
CA LEU A 53 4.40 5.44 -0.40
C LEU A 53 5.15 5.22 0.91
N GLU A 54 6.29 4.53 0.86
CA GLU A 54 7.16 4.29 2.02
C GLU A 54 7.81 5.58 2.49
N VAL A 55 8.42 6.34 1.57
CA VAL A 55 9.01 7.66 1.87
C VAL A 55 7.97 8.65 2.38
N ALA A 56 6.73 8.55 1.91
CA ALA A 56 5.62 9.37 2.38
C ALA A 56 5.09 8.93 3.77
N GLY A 57 5.49 7.76 4.28
CA GLY A 57 5.06 7.23 5.58
C GLY A 57 3.70 6.50 5.56
N PHE A 58 3.16 6.18 4.38
CA PHE A 58 1.87 5.48 4.25
C PHE A 58 2.01 3.96 4.39
N VAL A 59 3.16 3.44 4.01
CA VAL A 59 3.52 2.03 4.16
C VAL A 59 4.91 1.92 4.78
N GLU A 60 5.19 0.82 5.46
CA GLU A 60 6.49 0.55 6.06
C GLU A 60 6.96 -0.84 5.66
N VAL A 61 8.24 -1.00 5.31
CA VAL A 61 8.80 -2.33 5.06
C VAL A 61 9.11 -2.98 6.41
N ILE A 62 8.36 -4.01 6.77
CA ILE A 62 8.57 -4.74 8.04
C ILE A 62 9.56 -5.89 7.87
N HIS A 63 9.78 -6.33 6.64
CA HIS A 63 10.74 -7.39 6.34
C HIS A 63 11.41 -7.17 4.98
N GLU A 64 12.68 -6.79 5.02
CA GLU A 64 13.47 -6.48 3.82
C GLU A 64 13.76 -7.74 2.98
N GLY A 65 13.90 -8.91 3.61
CA GLY A 65 14.22 -10.17 2.93
C GLY A 65 13.10 -10.70 2.02
N THR A 66 11.85 -10.55 2.45
CA THR A 66 10.64 -10.98 1.71
C THR A 66 9.95 -9.80 1.01
N ARG A 67 10.41 -8.57 1.27
CA ARG A 67 9.76 -7.33 0.84
C ARG A 67 8.28 -7.32 1.25
N GLU A 68 8.06 -7.50 2.55
CA GLU A 68 6.75 -7.37 3.18
C GLU A 68 6.53 -5.92 3.60
N PHE A 69 5.40 -5.39 3.16
CA PHE A 69 4.97 -4.03 3.44
C PHE A 69 3.78 -4.08 4.38
N LYS A 70 3.82 -3.21 5.37
CA LYS A 70 2.76 -2.98 6.31
C LYS A 70 2.12 -1.63 6.02
N PHE A 71 0.80 -1.60 6.02
CA PHE A 71 -0.01 -0.40 6.01
C PHE A 71 0.19 0.37 7.32
N VAL A 72 0.48 1.66 7.19
CA VAL A 72 0.67 2.58 8.32
C VAL A 72 -0.48 3.56 8.37
N GLU A 73 -0.68 4.31 7.29
CA GLU A 73 -1.67 5.38 7.21
C GLU A 73 -2.20 5.50 5.78
N ASP A 74 -3.47 5.89 5.65
CA ASP A 74 -4.06 6.24 4.36
C ASP A 74 -4.35 7.74 4.30
N PRO A 75 -3.70 8.50 3.39
CA PRO A 75 -3.95 9.93 3.27
C PRO A 75 -5.36 10.23 2.75
N ARG A 76 -6.04 9.26 2.12
CA ARG A 76 -7.44 9.40 1.63
C ARG A 76 -8.44 9.50 2.78
N GLU A 77 -8.10 9.02 3.96
CA GLU A 77 -8.96 9.13 5.14
C GLU A 77 -8.73 10.41 5.94
N ALA A 78 -7.57 11.05 5.79
CA ALA A 78 -7.26 12.31 6.45
C ALA A 78 -8.04 13.50 5.84
N ASP A 79 -8.45 13.43 4.57
CA ASP A 79 -9.21 14.48 3.86
C ASP A 79 -10.73 14.40 4.11
N ASN A 80 -11.14 14.04 5.32
CA ASN A 80 -12.55 13.95 5.74
C ASN A 80 -12.84 14.87 6.94
N VAL A 81 -12.37 16.13 6.89
CA VAL A 81 -12.67 17.16 7.91
C VAL A 81 -13.13 18.48 7.30
#